data_AF-A0A2U1YS01-F1
#
_entry.id   AF-A0A2U1YS01-F1
#
_cell.length_a   1.000
_cell.length_b   1.000
_cell.length_c   1.000
_cell.angle_alpha   90.00
_cell.angle_beta   90.00
_cell.angle_gamma   90.00
#
_symmetry.space_group_name_H-M   'P 1'
#
loop_
_entity.id
_entity.type
_entity.pdbx_description
1 polymer ?
#
loop_
_entity_poly.entity_id
_entity_poly.type
_entity_poly.pdbx_seq_one_letter_code
_entity_poly.pdbx_strand_id
1 'polypeptide(L)'
;MSPRGILYAGLTAAALSLATAPASAQTQPPRPGPVPLTPDAARDRPVVDLSLCQRLTRHVPAADVEYRPGVDVHGRAVAPADLAGSAGAQPPIPIDLPLSIDLARRMGIALPSVPFLPNDITAVWLTVVGNQLYLNGQPIDPGAEERLYVYCRSR
;
A
#
# COMPACT_ATOMS: atom_id res chain seq x y z
N MET A 1 56.44 63.06 -59.38
CA MET A 1 56.63 62.21 -58.19
C MET A 1 55.37 62.26 -57.34
N SER A 2 54.89 61.09 -56.92
CA SER A 2 53.80 60.79 -55.97
C SER A 2 52.34 61.13 -56.34
N PRO A 3 51.46 60.10 -56.42
CA PRO A 3 50.03 60.26 -56.63
C PRO A 3 49.23 60.35 -55.31
N ARG A 4 47.98 60.73 -55.51
CA ARG A 4 46.88 60.92 -54.57
C ARG A 4 46.50 59.63 -53.83
N GLY A 5 46.07 59.78 -52.58
CA GLY A 5 45.36 58.74 -51.82
C GLY A 5 44.46 59.37 -50.76
N ILE A 6 43.18 59.54 -51.09
CA ILE A 6 42.13 60.00 -50.17
C ILE A 6 41.64 58.75 -49.41
N LEU A 7 41.86 58.71 -48.10
CA LEU A 7 41.32 57.67 -47.22
C LEU A 7 40.09 58.20 -46.48
N TYR A 8 38.93 57.74 -46.93
CA TYR A 8 37.65 57.87 -46.24
C TYR A 8 37.68 57.02 -44.97
N ALA A 9 37.63 57.66 -43.79
CA ALA A 9 37.37 56.98 -42.53
C ALA A 9 35.87 56.67 -42.45
N GLY A 10 35.49 55.48 -42.91
CA GLY A 10 34.12 54.98 -42.81
C GLY A 10 33.73 54.70 -41.35
N LEU A 11 32.64 55.32 -40.91
CA LEU A 11 31.89 54.90 -39.73
C LEU A 11 31.38 53.47 -39.93
N THR A 12 32.02 52.49 -39.30
CA THR A 12 31.44 51.15 -39.16
C THR A 12 30.50 51.13 -37.97
N ALA A 13 29.21 51.31 -38.22
CA ALA A 13 28.16 50.95 -37.28
C ALA A 13 28.16 49.43 -37.10
N ALA A 14 28.64 48.96 -35.95
CA ALA A 14 28.56 47.55 -35.57
C ALA A 14 27.10 47.23 -35.19
N ALA A 15 26.35 46.66 -36.13
CA ALA A 15 25.04 46.11 -35.87
C ALA A 15 25.18 44.82 -35.05
N LEU A 16 24.95 44.91 -33.73
CA LEU A 16 24.77 43.73 -32.86
C LEU A 16 23.52 42.97 -33.32
N SER A 17 23.74 41.87 -34.03
CA SER A 17 22.69 40.93 -34.41
C SER A 17 22.35 40.07 -33.20
N LEU A 18 21.23 40.33 -32.52
CA LEU A 18 20.67 39.42 -31.52
C LEU A 18 20.15 38.18 -32.26
N ALA A 19 20.95 37.11 -32.29
CA ALA A 19 20.49 35.80 -32.73
C ALA A 19 19.53 35.23 -31.67
N THR A 20 18.23 35.28 -31.96
CA THR A 20 17.19 34.56 -31.22
C THR A 20 17.33 33.07 -31.52
N ALA A 21 18.03 32.33 -30.66
CA ALA A 21 18.05 30.88 -30.72
C ALA A 21 16.62 30.36 -30.45
N PRO A 22 16.07 29.44 -31.28
CA PRO A 22 14.80 28.81 -30.97
C PRO A 22 14.99 27.93 -29.74
N ALA A 23 14.26 28.22 -28.67
CA ALA A 23 14.21 27.38 -27.48
C ALA A 23 13.64 26.02 -27.87
N SER A 24 14.52 25.03 -28.03
CA SER A 24 14.10 23.64 -28.19
C SER A 24 13.56 23.16 -26.85
N ALA A 25 12.25 23.00 -26.73
CA ALA A 25 11.63 22.36 -25.59
C ALA A 25 12.11 20.90 -25.55
N GLN A 26 13.08 20.59 -24.67
CA GLN A 26 13.47 19.21 -24.46
C GLN A 26 12.33 18.49 -23.76
N THR A 27 11.69 17.56 -24.45
CA THR A 27 10.72 16.65 -23.86
C THR A 27 11.46 15.78 -22.85
N GLN A 28 11.42 16.18 -21.57
CA GLN A 28 11.89 15.34 -20.48
C GLN A 28 11.14 14.00 -20.56
N PRO A 29 11.81 12.83 -20.54
CA PRO A 29 11.09 11.56 -20.43
C PRO A 29 10.15 11.63 -19.22
N PRO A 30 8.91 11.14 -19.35
CA PRO A 30 7.94 11.21 -18.27
C PRO A 30 8.57 10.59 -17.01
N ARG A 31 8.62 11.37 -15.93
CA ARG A 31 9.02 10.85 -14.62
C ARG A 31 8.09 9.68 -14.31
N PRO A 32 8.58 8.55 -13.80
CA PRO A 32 7.71 7.47 -13.35
C PRO A 32 6.67 8.06 -12.39
N GLY A 33 5.40 8.02 -12.80
CA GLY A 33 4.30 8.48 -11.96
C GLY A 33 4.19 7.63 -10.68
N PRO A 34 3.37 8.04 -9.70
CA PRO A 34 3.04 7.17 -8.58
C PRO A 34 2.60 5.81 -9.12
N VAL A 35 3.18 4.73 -8.58
CA VAL A 35 2.81 3.36 -8.94
C VAL A 35 1.29 3.24 -8.81
N PRO A 36 0.56 2.93 -9.90
CA PRO A 36 -0.87 2.73 -9.79
C PRO A 36 -1.13 1.61 -8.79
N LEU A 37 -1.84 1.91 -7.70
CA LEU A 37 -2.30 0.89 -6.75
C LEU A 37 -3.51 0.12 -7.29
N THR A 38 -3.95 0.41 -8.52
CA THR A 38 -4.89 -0.44 -9.23
C THR A 38 -4.25 -1.81 -9.44
N PRO A 39 -4.84 -2.90 -8.94
CA PRO A 39 -4.37 -4.24 -9.19
C PRO A 39 -4.32 -4.44 -10.70
N ASP A 40 -3.12 -4.57 -11.22
CA ASP A 40 -2.90 -4.96 -12.60
C ASP A 40 -3.49 -6.36 -12.75
N ALA A 41 -4.62 -6.51 -13.45
CA ALA A 41 -5.31 -7.80 -13.60
C ALA A 41 -4.41 -8.87 -14.25
N ALA A 42 -3.29 -8.45 -14.85
CA ALA A 42 -2.27 -9.27 -15.45
C ALA A 42 -1.12 -9.68 -14.51
N ARG A 43 -1.01 -9.09 -13.30
CA ARG A 43 -0.07 -9.59 -12.27
C ARG A 43 -0.71 -10.76 -11.55
N ASP A 44 0.11 -11.78 -11.31
CA ASP A 44 -0.26 -13.05 -10.68
C ASP A 44 -1.46 -12.91 -9.75
N ARG A 45 -2.54 -13.62 -10.11
CA ARG A 45 -3.63 -13.85 -9.17
C ARG A 45 -3.00 -14.27 -7.84
N PRO A 46 -3.39 -13.67 -6.71
CA PRO A 46 -2.81 -14.03 -5.42
C PRO A 46 -2.88 -15.56 -5.28
N VAL A 47 -1.72 -16.19 -5.15
CA VAL A 47 -1.62 -17.64 -5.01
C VAL A 47 -2.12 -17.96 -3.61
N VAL A 48 -3.35 -18.44 -3.54
CA VAL A 48 -3.94 -18.93 -2.29
C VAL A 48 -3.54 -20.39 -2.13
N ASP A 49 -2.84 -20.70 -1.04
CA ASP A 49 -2.61 -22.09 -0.65
C ASP A 49 -3.94 -22.74 -0.28
N LEU A 50 -4.43 -23.64 -1.14
CA LEU A 50 -5.72 -24.30 -0.98
C LEU A 50 -5.76 -25.24 0.24
N SER A 51 -4.61 -25.68 0.76
CA SER A 51 -4.59 -26.45 2.01
C SER A 51 -5.15 -25.65 3.19
N LEU A 52 -5.08 -24.31 3.13
CA LEU A 52 -5.66 -23.41 4.13
C LEU A 52 -7.18 -23.35 4.05
N CYS A 53 -7.81 -23.70 2.92
CA CYS A 53 -9.27 -23.70 2.81
C CYS A 53 -9.93 -24.69 3.79
N GLN A 54 -9.23 -25.77 4.17
CA GLN A 54 -9.70 -26.71 5.20
C GLN A 54 -9.89 -26.03 6.58
N ARG A 55 -9.08 -24.99 6.86
CA ARG A 55 -9.13 -24.23 8.11
C ARG A 55 -10.15 -23.08 8.08
N LEU A 56 -10.63 -22.71 6.90
CA LEU A 56 -11.59 -21.61 6.68
C LEU A 56 -13.05 -22.11 6.63
N THR A 57 -13.34 -23.28 7.19
CA THR A 57 -14.70 -23.82 7.23
C THR A 57 -15.54 -22.97 8.20
N ARG A 58 -16.44 -22.14 7.66
CA ARG A 58 -17.35 -21.32 8.48
C ARG A 58 -18.19 -22.25 9.38
N HIS A 59 -18.23 -21.94 10.68
CA HIS A 59 -19.08 -22.67 11.63
C HIS A 59 -20.55 -22.58 11.20
N VAL A 60 -21.19 -23.74 11.00
CA VAL A 60 -22.64 -23.86 10.83
C VAL A 60 -23.17 -24.44 12.14
N PRO A 61 -23.95 -23.68 12.93
CA PRO A 61 -24.55 -24.21 14.14
C PRO A 61 -25.47 -25.40 13.81
N ALA A 62 -25.42 -26.45 14.62
CA ALA A 62 -26.39 -27.54 14.53
C ALA A 62 -27.79 -27.03 14.96
N ALA A 63 -28.87 -27.67 14.50
CA ALA A 63 -30.24 -27.18 14.74
C ALA A 63 -30.64 -27.15 16.23
N ASP A 64 -29.86 -27.78 17.11
CA ASP A 64 -30.10 -27.94 18.54
C ASP A 64 -29.31 -26.95 19.43
N VAL A 65 -28.51 -26.04 18.87
CA VAL A 65 -27.73 -25.05 19.65
C VAL A 65 -28.50 -23.77 19.99
N GLU A 66 -29.83 -23.80 19.92
CA GLU A 66 -30.68 -22.69 20.36
C GLU A 66 -30.38 -22.37 21.84
N TYR A 67 -29.94 -21.15 22.10
CA TYR A 67 -29.51 -20.73 23.43
C TYR A 67 -30.68 -20.79 24.43
N ARG A 68 -30.48 -21.51 25.54
CA ARG A 68 -31.43 -21.57 26.65
C ARG A 68 -30.89 -20.78 27.83
N PRO A 69 -31.43 -19.58 28.12
CA PRO A 69 -30.95 -18.79 29.23
C PRO A 69 -31.13 -19.54 30.56
N GLY A 70 -30.11 -19.47 31.41
CA GLY A 70 -30.17 -19.99 32.78
C GLY A 70 -29.90 -21.48 32.93
N VAL A 71 -29.59 -22.22 31.85
CA VAL A 71 -29.21 -23.65 31.92
C VAL A 71 -27.98 -23.97 31.05
N ASP A 72 -27.10 -24.85 31.53
CA ASP A 72 -25.98 -25.35 30.73
C ASP A 72 -26.40 -26.51 29.80
N VAL A 73 -25.43 -27.02 29.02
CA VAL A 73 -25.61 -28.17 28.11
C VAL A 73 -26.04 -29.46 28.81
N HIS A 74 -25.92 -29.54 30.14
CA HIS A 74 -26.33 -30.67 30.97
C HIS A 74 -27.65 -30.39 31.74
N GLY A 75 -28.32 -29.26 31.46
CA GLY A 75 -29.56 -28.86 32.10
C GLY A 75 -29.41 -28.33 33.53
N ARG A 76 -28.18 -28.05 33.98
CA ARG A 76 -27.93 -27.48 35.31
C ARG A 76 -28.11 -25.97 35.27
N ALA A 77 -28.65 -25.40 36.34
CA ALA A 77 -28.86 -23.95 36.43
C ALA A 77 -27.52 -23.19 36.37
N VAL A 78 -27.48 -22.13 35.56
CA VAL A 78 -26.33 -21.22 35.42
C VAL A 78 -26.80 -19.80 35.66
N ALA A 79 -26.03 -19.01 36.43
CA ALA A 79 -26.33 -17.60 36.65
C ALA A 79 -26.23 -16.81 35.32
N PRO A 80 -27.13 -15.84 35.07
CA PRO A 80 -27.07 -14.99 33.87
C PRO A 80 -25.78 -14.17 33.85
N ALA A 81 -25.29 -13.84 32.64
CA ALA A 81 -24.03 -13.13 32.46
C ALA A 81 -24.06 -11.66 32.96
N ASP A 82 -25.25 -11.07 33.11
CA ASP A 82 -25.48 -9.67 33.50
C ASP A 82 -25.37 -9.43 35.03
N LEU A 83 -24.45 -10.10 35.71
CA LEU A 83 -24.19 -9.86 37.13
C LEU A 83 -23.49 -8.51 37.31
N ALA A 84 -23.89 -7.74 38.33
CA ALA A 84 -23.20 -6.51 38.71
C ALA A 84 -21.71 -6.81 39.01
N GLY A 85 -20.80 -6.19 38.25
CA GLY A 85 -19.36 -6.46 38.30
C GLY A 85 -18.79 -7.16 37.07
N SER A 86 -19.63 -7.57 36.11
CA SER A 86 -19.23 -7.93 34.75
C SER A 86 -18.82 -6.67 33.95
N ALA A 87 -17.75 -6.00 34.39
CA ALA A 87 -17.16 -4.94 33.58
C ALA A 87 -16.78 -5.55 32.22
N GLY A 88 -17.39 -4.99 31.17
CA GLY A 88 -17.42 -5.54 29.82
C GLY A 88 -16.05 -5.91 29.27
N ALA A 89 -16.05 -6.85 28.32
CA ALA A 89 -14.86 -7.29 27.62
C ALA A 89 -13.95 -6.10 27.29
N GLN A 90 -12.66 -6.20 27.67
CA GLN A 90 -11.66 -5.18 27.37
C GLN A 90 -11.73 -4.86 25.87
N PRO A 91 -11.83 -3.58 25.48
CA PRO A 91 -11.86 -3.22 24.07
C PRO A 91 -10.62 -3.78 23.36
N PRO A 92 -10.74 -4.23 22.09
CA PRO A 92 -9.62 -4.77 21.36
C PRO A 92 -8.45 -3.78 21.33
N ILE A 93 -7.26 -4.25 21.70
CA ILE A 93 -6.04 -3.44 21.63
C ILE A 93 -5.54 -3.45 20.18
N PRO A 94 -5.34 -2.28 19.54
CA PRO A 94 -4.80 -2.21 18.19
C PRO A 94 -3.39 -2.80 18.10
N ILE A 95 -3.11 -3.53 17.02
CA ILE A 95 -1.78 -4.04 16.69
C ILE A 95 -1.34 -3.41 15.37
N ASP A 96 -0.23 -2.68 15.39
CA ASP A 96 0.34 -2.02 14.21
C ASP A 96 1.50 -2.84 13.61
N LEU A 97 1.40 -3.15 12.31
CA LEU A 97 2.39 -3.86 11.54
C LEU A 97 2.93 -2.94 10.42
N PRO A 98 4.20 -2.51 10.48
CA PRO A 98 4.81 -1.78 9.38
C PRO A 98 5.09 -2.73 8.22
N LEU A 99 4.57 -2.42 7.03
CA LEU A 99 4.92 -3.13 5.81
C LEU A 99 6.02 -2.33 5.09
N SER A 100 7.23 -2.89 5.07
CA SER A 100 8.40 -2.23 4.51
C SER A 100 8.75 -2.70 3.09
N ILE A 101 9.44 -1.85 2.34
CA ILE A 101 10.06 -2.18 1.06
C ILE A 101 11.56 -1.95 1.08
N ASP A 102 12.33 -2.88 0.50
CA ASP A 102 13.76 -2.72 0.24
C ASP A 102 13.94 -1.84 -1.02
N LEU A 103 14.05 -0.52 -0.81
CA LEU A 103 14.12 0.44 -1.90
C LEU A 103 15.41 0.29 -2.71
N ALA A 104 16.54 0.03 -2.05
CA ALA A 104 17.83 -0.12 -2.71
C ALA A 104 17.85 -1.29 -3.69
N ARG A 105 17.36 -2.46 -3.25
CA ARG A 105 17.18 -3.63 -4.14
C ARG A 105 16.28 -3.29 -5.31
N ARG A 106 15.19 -2.55 -5.07
CA ARG A 106 14.23 -2.18 -6.11
C ARG A 106 14.79 -1.19 -7.13
N MET A 107 15.75 -0.36 -6.73
CA MET A 107 16.49 0.54 -7.62
C MET A 107 17.71 -0.12 -8.28
N GLY A 108 17.97 -1.41 -8.00
CA GLY A 108 19.15 -2.12 -8.50
C GLY A 108 20.47 -1.64 -7.87
N ILE A 109 20.40 -0.96 -6.73
CA ILE A 109 21.57 -0.47 -6.00
C ILE A 109 22.02 -1.56 -5.05
N ALA A 110 23.22 -2.09 -5.27
CA ALA A 110 23.87 -2.99 -4.32
C ALA A 110 24.37 -2.17 -3.11
N LEU A 111 23.66 -2.28 -1.99
CA LEU A 111 24.17 -1.77 -0.71
C LEU A 111 25.01 -2.87 -0.04
N PRO A 112 26.18 -2.53 0.54
CA PRO A 112 26.89 -3.47 1.39
C PRO A 112 25.98 -3.88 2.55
N SER A 113 25.83 -5.18 2.79
CA SER A 113 25.07 -5.70 3.94
C SER A 113 25.85 -5.40 5.22
N VAL A 114 25.56 -4.24 5.79
CA VAL A 114 26.08 -3.81 7.09
C VAL A 114 25.13 -4.30 8.19
N PRO A 115 25.63 -5.01 9.22
CA PRO A 115 24.80 -5.38 10.36
C PRO A 115 24.17 -4.13 11.00
N PHE A 116 22.89 -4.24 11.38
CA PHE A 116 22.13 -3.21 12.09
C PHE A 116 21.77 -1.92 11.32
N LEU A 117 22.05 -1.84 10.02
CA LEU A 117 21.54 -0.75 9.18
C LEU A 117 20.28 -1.23 8.42
N PRO A 118 19.09 -0.70 8.73
CA PRO A 118 17.91 -0.99 7.95
C PRO A 118 18.07 -0.43 6.52
N ASN A 119 17.84 -1.29 5.53
CA ASN A 119 17.84 -0.93 4.11
C ASN A 119 16.41 -0.84 3.54
N ASP A 120 15.42 -0.95 4.40
CA ASP A 120 14.01 -0.90 4.11
C ASP A 120 13.37 0.40 4.60
N ILE A 121 12.29 0.78 3.93
CA ILE A 121 11.44 1.91 4.33
C ILE A 121 10.03 1.41 4.56
N THR A 122 9.40 1.83 5.65
CA THR A 122 7.98 1.55 5.88
C THR A 122 7.17 2.22 4.77
N ALA A 123 6.49 1.41 3.96
CA ALA A 123 5.66 1.89 2.88
C ALA A 123 4.24 2.21 3.36
N VAL A 124 3.66 1.32 4.17
CA VAL A 124 2.30 1.43 4.70
C VAL A 124 2.20 0.82 6.09
N TRP A 125 1.18 1.24 6.84
CA TRP A 125 0.81 0.68 8.13
C TRP A 125 -0.40 -0.23 7.97
N LEU A 126 -0.29 -1.43 8.53
CA LEU A 126 -1.40 -2.36 8.65
C LEU A 126 -1.80 -2.43 10.13
N THR A 127 -3.03 -2.04 10.46
CA THR A 127 -3.53 -2.06 11.84
C THR A 127 -4.64 -3.10 11.99
N VAL A 128 -4.54 -3.95 13.00
CA VAL A 128 -5.58 -4.93 13.37
C VAL A 128 -6.31 -4.42 14.61
N VAL A 129 -7.63 -4.25 14.52
CA VAL A 129 -8.49 -3.91 15.66
C VAL A 129 -9.62 -4.93 15.74
N GLY A 130 -9.54 -5.85 16.70
CA GLY A 130 -10.47 -6.99 16.76
C GLY A 130 -10.37 -7.83 15.49
N ASN A 131 -11.47 -7.93 14.71
CA ASN A 131 -11.53 -8.65 13.43
C ASN A 131 -11.42 -7.73 12.20
N GLN A 132 -11.12 -6.44 12.39
CA GLN A 132 -11.03 -5.48 11.29
C GLN A 132 -9.59 -5.14 10.97
N LEU A 133 -9.29 -5.11 9.67
CA LEU A 133 -7.98 -4.79 9.13
C LEU A 133 -8.01 -3.40 8.50
N TYR A 134 -7.03 -2.57 8.82
CA TYR A 134 -6.90 -1.21 8.34
C TYR A 134 -5.58 -1.03 7.60
N LEU A 135 -5.61 -0.35 6.46
CA LEU A 135 -4.44 0.09 5.71
C LEU A 135 -4.32 1.61 5.84
N ASN A 136 -3.26 2.10 6.48
CA ASN A 136 -3.06 3.53 6.76
C ASN A 136 -4.29 4.18 7.44
N GLY A 137 -4.89 3.46 8.38
CA GLY A 137 -6.09 3.90 9.11
C GLY A 137 -7.42 3.79 8.33
N GLN A 138 -7.39 3.35 7.07
CA GLN A 138 -8.61 3.11 6.27
C GLN A 138 -8.99 1.63 6.34
N PRO A 139 -10.26 1.29 6.58
CA PRO A 139 -10.69 -0.11 6.62
C PRO A 139 -10.48 -0.78 5.26
N ILE A 140 -9.93 -1.99 5.27
CA ILE A 140 -9.85 -2.83 4.08
C ILE A 140 -11.24 -3.41 3.81
N ASP A 141 -11.60 -3.55 2.53
CA ASP A 141 -12.89 -4.08 2.07
C ASP A 141 -13.32 -5.31 2.89
N PRO A 142 -14.40 -5.22 3.70
CA PRO A 142 -14.88 -6.36 4.49
C PRO A 142 -15.41 -7.49 3.59
N GLY A 143 -15.75 -7.19 2.34
CA GLY A 143 -16.12 -8.20 1.34
C GLY A 143 -14.95 -9.09 0.91
N ALA A 144 -13.70 -8.75 1.22
CA ALA A 144 -12.56 -9.59 0.90
C ALA A 144 -12.62 -10.94 1.65
N GLU A 145 -13.05 -10.94 2.91
CA GLU A 145 -13.17 -12.16 3.71
C GLU A 145 -14.30 -13.06 3.17
N GLU A 146 -15.47 -12.50 2.88
CA GLU A 146 -16.59 -13.26 2.29
C GLU A 146 -16.20 -13.83 0.92
N ARG A 147 -15.50 -13.06 0.08
CA ARG A 147 -14.99 -13.56 -1.22
C ARG A 147 -14.01 -14.72 -1.04
N LEU A 148 -13.16 -14.67 0.00
CA LEU A 148 -12.25 -15.78 0.32
C LEU A 148 -13.02 -17.02 0.79
N TYR A 149 -14.05 -16.87 1.65
CA TYR A 149 -14.92 -17.98 2.04
C TYR A 149 -15.64 -18.59 0.83
N VAL A 150 -16.22 -17.77 -0.03
CA VAL A 150 -16.89 -18.24 -1.25
C VAL A 150 -15.91 -18.97 -2.16
N TYR A 151 -14.70 -18.43 -2.35
CA TYR A 151 -13.65 -19.08 -3.10
C TYR A 151 -13.31 -20.47 -2.52
N CYS A 152 -13.08 -20.56 -1.21
CA CYS A 152 -12.74 -21.82 -0.56
C CYS A 152 -13.89 -22.84 -0.54
N ARG A 153 -15.16 -22.43 -0.54
CA ARG A 153 -16.29 -23.36 -0.70
C ARG A 153 -16.38 -23.99 -2.10
N SER A 154 -15.74 -23.39 -3.10
CA SER A 154 -15.75 -23.84 -4.50
C SER A 154 -14.51 -24.69 -4.88
N ARG A 155 -13.72 -25.10 -3.90
CA ARG A 155 -12.45 -25.83 -4.06
C ARG A 155 -12.51 -27.14 -3.30
#